data_AF-A0A972HAX9-F1
#
_entry.id   AF-A0A972HAX9-F1
#
_cell.length_a   1.000
_cell.length_b   1.000
_cell.length_c   1.000
_cell.angle_alpha   90.00
_cell.angle_beta   90.00
_cell.angle_gamma   90.00
#
_symmetry.space_group_name_H-M   'P 1'
#
loop_
_entity.id
_entity.type
_entity.pdbx_description
1 polymer ?
#
loop_
_entity_poly.entity_id
_entity_poly.type
_entity_poly.pdbx_seq_one_letter_code
_entity_poly.pdbx_strand_id
1 'polypeptide(L)' 'MDSLADSKTHPDEIDIDTRLAGELLADQFSHWAQMTLAPVVSAGTVNAIYRLGDVMTVRLPPSVG' A
#
# COMPACT_ATOMS: atom_id res chain seq x y z
N MET A 1 17.92 -25.24 -15.96
CA MET A 1 16.71 -25.55 -15.17
C MET A 1 17.19 -25.51 -13.73
N ASP A 2 17.40 -24.30 -13.20
CA ASP A 2 17.77 -24.05 -11.81
C ASP A 2 16.80 -22.98 -11.31
N SER A 3 16.21 -23.30 -10.17
CA SER A 3 14.92 -22.83 -9.70
C SER A 3 15.07 -21.63 -8.78
N LEU A 4 14.00 -20.82 -8.75
CA LEU A 4 13.60 -19.89 -7.68
C LEU A 4 14.51 -18.65 -7.59
N ALA A 5 14.15 -17.57 -8.27
CA ALA A 5 13.29 -16.56 -7.64
C ALA A 5 13.75 -16.34 -6.19
N ASP A 6 14.87 -15.62 -6.07
CA ASP A 6 15.29 -15.01 -4.81
C ASP A 6 14.15 -14.07 -4.43
N SER A 7 13.17 -14.60 -3.70
CA SER A 7 12.14 -13.86 -3.01
C SER A 7 12.87 -13.00 -2.00
N LYS A 8 13.38 -11.89 -2.51
CA LYS A 8 14.03 -10.84 -1.76
C LYS A 8 12.92 -10.10 -1.04
N THR A 9 12.35 -10.78 -0.05
CA THR A 9 11.59 -10.17 1.02
C THR A 9 12.57 -9.23 1.68
N HIS A 10 12.59 -7.98 1.24
CA HIS A 10 13.42 -6.94 1.82
C HIS A 10 12.90 -6.74 3.25
N PRO A 11 13.68 -7.08 4.29
CA PRO A 11 13.21 -6.97 5.68
C PRO A 11 13.06 -5.50 6.14
N ASP A 12 13.50 -4.54 5.32
CA ASP A 12 13.28 -3.09 5.48
C ASP A 12 12.01 -2.58 4.77
N GLU A 13 11.26 -3.45 4.09
CA GLU A 13 9.96 -3.08 3.55
C GLU A 13 8.98 -2.97 4.72
N ILE A 14 8.77 -1.74 5.19
CA ILE A 14 7.62 -1.46 6.04
C ILE A 14 6.40 -1.74 5.18
N ASP A 15 5.73 -2.85 5.44
CA ASP A 15 4.43 -3.15 4.87
C ASP A 15 3.51 -2.03 5.35
N ILE A 16 3.26 -1.06 4.47
CA ILE A 16 2.31 0.00 4.75
C ILE A 16 0.99 -0.73 4.91
N ASP A 17 0.48 -0.80 6.13
CA ASP A 17 -0.81 -1.42 6.43
C ASP A 17 -1.94 -0.39 6.22
N THR A 18 -3.16 -0.88 6.02
CA THR A 18 -4.37 -0.09 5.75
C THR A 18 -4.59 0.97 6.81
N ARG A 19 -4.21 0.69 8.06
CA ARG A 19 -4.27 1.67 9.15
C ARG A 19 -3.36 2.87 8.91
N LEU A 20 -2.09 2.62 8.59
CA LEU A 20 -1.11 3.69 8.34
C LEU A 20 -1.49 4.50 7.11
N ALA A 21 -1.93 3.83 6.05
CA ALA A 21 -2.43 4.49 4.86
C ALA A 21 -3.66 5.37 5.16
N GLY A 22 -4.57 4.91 6.03
CA GLY A 22 -5.72 5.69 6.48
C GLY A 22 -5.34 6.93 7.32
N GLU A 23 -4.38 6.80 8.23
CA GLU A 23 -3.87 7.91 9.04
C GLU A 23 -3.18 8.97 8.16
N LEU A 24 -2.30 8.55 7.24
CA LEU A 24 -1.65 9.46 6.27
C LEU A 24 -2.65 10.16 5.35
N LEU A 25 -3.68 9.43 4.92
CA LEU A 25 -4.74 10.00 4.10
C LEU A 25 -5.57 11.01 4.89
N ALA A 26 -5.86 10.77 6.17
CA ALA A 26 -6.60 11.70 7.01
C ALA A 26 -5.81 12.98 7.34
N ASP A 27 -4.50 12.83 7.54
CA ASP A 27 -3.60 13.95 7.81
C ASP A 27 -3.41 14.83 6.56
N GLN A 28 -3.13 14.24 5.40
CA GLN A 28 -2.88 15.00 4.17
C GLN A 28 -4.17 15.39 3.42
N PHE A 29 -5.24 14.61 3.55
CA PHE A 29 -6.48 14.77 2.79
C PHE A 29 -7.70 14.46 3.67
N SER A 30 -7.97 15.31 4.67
CA SER A 30 -9.03 15.08 5.66
C SER A 30 -10.44 14.87 5.10
N HIS A 31 -10.72 15.36 3.88
CA HIS A 31 -11.96 15.11 3.14
C HIS A 31 -12.18 13.62 2.82
N TRP A 32 -11.09 12.86 2.61
CA TRP A 32 -11.12 11.45 2.23
C TRP A 32 -11.04 10.50 3.44
N ALA A 33 -10.79 11.02 4.64
CA ALA A 33 -10.69 10.24 5.88
C ALA A 33 -11.95 9.41 6.21
N GLN A 34 -13.12 9.83 5.71
CA GLN A 34 -14.40 9.15 5.95
C GLN A 34 -14.70 8.03 4.94
N MET A 35 -13.87 7.86 3.90
CA MET A 35 -14.10 6.87 2.86
C MET A 35 -13.46 5.53 3.26
N THR A 36 -14.13 4.43 2.91
CA THR A 36 -13.61 3.08 3.17
C THR A 36 -12.32 2.84 2.39
N LEU A 37 -11.24 2.54 3.11
CA LEU A 37 -9.95 2.17 2.54
C LEU A 37 -9.81 0.64 2.54
N ALA A 38 -9.57 0.03 1.38
CA ALA A 38 -9.38 -1.41 1.25
C ALA A 38 -8.06 -1.73 0.51
N PRO A 39 -7.22 -2.63 1.02
CA PRO A 39 -5.99 -3.01 0.34
C PRO A 39 -6.29 -3.77 -0.95
N VAL A 40 -5.53 -3.48 -2.00
CA VAL A 40 -5.57 -4.21 -3.27
C VAL A 40 -4.36 -5.11 -3.35
N VAL A 41 -4.60 -6.43 -3.32
CA VAL A 41 -3.55 -7.43 -3.50
C VAL A 41 -2.95 -7.26 -4.91
N SER A 42 -1.78 -6.64 -4.98
CA SER A 42 -1.05 -6.41 -6.23
C SER A 42 0.08 -7.44 -6.33
N ALA A 43 0.01 -8.32 -7.32
CA ALA A 43 0.87 -9.50 -7.42
C ALA A 43 2.32 -9.24 -7.88
N GLY A 44 2.85 -8.01 -7.71
CA GLY A 44 4.24 -7.76 -8.10
C GLY A 44 4.59 -6.31 -8.42
N THR A 45 4.15 -5.35 -7.61
CA THR A 45 4.65 -3.99 -7.76
C THR A 45 5.01 -3.47 -6.38
N VAL A 46 6.24 -2.99 -6.26
CA VAL A 46 6.81 -2.33 -5.09
C VAL A 46 5.89 -1.29 -4.42
N ASN A 47 4.83 -0.83 -5.07
CA ASN A 47 3.91 0.15 -4.51
C ASN A 47 2.71 -0.53 -3.83
N ALA A 48 2.39 -0.11 -2.60
CA ALA A 48 1.15 -0.47 -1.93
C ALA A 48 -0.03 0.26 -2.60
N ILE A 49 -1.06 -0.49 -2.98
CA ILE A 49 -2.25 0.03 -3.66
C ILE A 49 -3.48 -0.17 -2.76
N TYR A 50 -4.25 0.89 -2.60
CA TYR A 50 -5.48 0.91 -1.82
C TYR A 50 -6.64 1.45 -2.63
N ARG A 51 -7.82 0.85 -2.50
CA ARG A 51 -9.07 1.42 -2.99
C ARG A 51 -9.65 2.34 -1.93
N LEU A 52 -10.00 3.55 -2.36
CA LEU A 52 -10.69 4.55 -1.55
C LEU A 52 -12.13 4.68 -2.06
N GLY A 53 -13.07 4.14 -1.30
CA GLY A 53 -14.43 3.94 -1.76
C GLY A 53 -14.49 3.13 -3.05
N ASP A 54 -15.41 3.49 -3.95
CA ASP A 54 -15.62 2.74 -5.20
C ASP A 54 -14.97 3.35 -6.43
N VAL A 55 -14.49 4.60 -6.35
CA VAL A 55 -14.10 5.39 -7.52
C VAL A 55 -12.62 5.76 -7.55
N MET A 56 -11.89 5.65 -6.43
CA MET A 56 -10.50 6.12 -6.32
C MET A 56 -9.54 5.03 -5.88
N THR A 57 -8.28 5.19 -6.29
CA THR A 57 -7.17 4.31 -5.91
C THR A 57 -6.02 5.17 -5.40
N VAL A 58 -5.56 4.88 -4.19
CA VAL A 58 -4.38 5.49 -3.56
C VAL A 58 -3.19 4.57 -3.81
N ARG A 59 -2.11 5.12 -4.36
CA ARG A 59 -0.86 4.39 -4.55
C ARG A 59 0.22 5.04 -3.70
N LEU A 60 0.74 4.28 -2.75
CA LEU A 60 1.83 4.71 -1.91
C LEU A 60 3.11 4.02 -2.38
N PRO A 61 4.23 4.76 -2.51
CA PRO A 61 5.52 4.11 -2.64
C PRO A 61 5.75 3.29 -1.37
N PRO A 62 6.48 2.16 -1.47
CA PRO A 62 6.92 1.49 -0.26
C PRO A 62 7.81 2.49 0.48
N SER A 63 7.54 2.71 1.75
CA SER A 63 8.42 3.54 2.57
C SER A 63 9.74 2.78 2.71
N VAL A 64 10.76 3.25 1.97
CA VAL A 64 12.15 2.94 2.27
C VAL A 64 12.52 3.78 3.48
N GLY A 65 12.87 3.12 4.59
CA GLY A 65 13.45 3.77 5.76
C GLY A 65 14.77 4.46 5.45
#